data_AF-A0AAU3AFU4-F1
#
_entry.id   AF-A0AAU3AFU4-F1
#
_cell.length_a   1.000
_cell.length_b   1.000
_cell.length_c   1.000
_cell.angle_alpha   90.00
_cell.angle_beta   90.00
_cell.angle_gamma   90.00
#
_symmetry.space_group_name_H-M   'P 1'
#
loop_
_entity.id
_entity.type
_entity.pdbx_description
1 polymer ?
#
loop_
_entity_poly.entity_id
_entity_poly.type
_entity_poly.pdbx_seq_one_letter_code
_entity_poly.pdbx_strand_id
1 'polypeptide(L)' 'MAKKAKNFKKSKTGAYVSIATTAFGAISVAKQAKLARNDHDTLRLIDAAVSAAAIVTGLAILYRELKRLGDDDVLLG' A
#
# COMPACT_ATOMS: atom_id res chain seq x y z
N MET A 1 -24.78 1.01 -4.33
CA MET A 1 -23.51 0.30 -4.67
C MET A 1 -22.26 0.95 -4.05
N ALA A 2 -22.01 2.26 -4.22
CA ALA A 2 -20.77 2.93 -3.76
C ALA A 2 -20.46 2.85 -2.24
N LYS A 3 -21.46 2.89 -1.35
CA LYS A 3 -21.26 2.76 0.12
C LYS A 3 -20.66 1.40 0.53
N LYS A 4 -21.05 0.31 -0.16
CA LYS A 4 -20.61 -1.06 0.16
C LYS A 4 -19.11 -1.24 -0.11
N ALA A 5 -18.61 -0.65 -1.19
CA ALA A 5 -17.19 -0.70 -1.56
C ALA A 5 -16.29 0.09 -0.58
N LYS A 6 -16.73 1.25 -0.08
CA LYS A 6 -16.01 2.01 0.96
C LYS A 6 -15.93 1.24 2.28
N ASN A 7 -17.02 0.58 2.69
CA ASN A 7 -17.04 -0.21 3.92
C ASN A 7 -16.22 -1.51 3.80
N PHE A 8 -16.14 -2.10 2.61
CA PHE A 8 -15.29 -3.27 2.38
C PHE A 8 -13.81 -2.97 2.63
N LYS A 9 -13.29 -1.83 2.14
CA LYS A 9 -11.90 -1.41 2.37
C LYS A 9 -11.58 -1.16 3.85
N LYS A 10 -12.59 -0.74 4.63
CA LYS A 10 -12.47 -0.52 6.08
C LYS A 10 -12.62 -1.79 6.91
N SER A 11 -13.00 -2.91 6.31
CA SER A 11 -13.14 -4.19 7.01
C SER A 11 -11.78 -4.87 7.19
N LYS A 12 -11.68 -5.77 8.18
CA LYS A 12 -10.49 -6.60 8.40
C LYS A 12 -10.08 -7.36 7.13
N THR A 13 -11.03 -7.93 6.41
CA THR A 13 -10.78 -8.62 5.13
C THR A 13 -10.25 -7.67 4.06
N GLY A 14 -10.82 -6.47 3.94
CA GLY A 14 -10.32 -5.44 3.03
C GLY A 14 -8.89 -4.99 3.35
N ALA A 15 -8.55 -4.89 4.64
CA ALA A 15 -7.21 -4.60 5.09
C ALA A 15 -6.22 -5.69 4.67
N TYR A 16 -6.53 -6.98 4.93
CA TYR A 16 -5.67 -8.09 4.48
C TYR A 16 -5.45 -8.12 2.97
N VAL A 17 -6.51 -7.93 2.18
CA VAL A 17 -6.41 -7.87 0.71
C VAL A 17 -5.54 -6.69 0.25
N SER A 18 -5.70 -5.52 0.89
CA SER A 18 -4.90 -4.35 0.56
C SER A 18 -3.42 -4.57 0.86
N ILE A 19 -3.09 -5.14 2.02
CA ILE A 19 -1.72 -5.47 2.42
C ILE A 19 -1.11 -6.47 1.44
N ALA A 20 -1.85 -7.52 1.06
CA ALA A 20 -1.37 -8.52 0.11
C ALA A 20 -1.06 -7.90 -1.26
N THR A 21 -1.95 -7.05 -1.77
CA THR A 21 -1.77 -6.37 -3.06
C THR A 21 -0.59 -5.41 -3.00
N THR A 22 -0.44 -4.67 -1.90
CA THR A 22 0.70 -3.76 -1.69
C THR A 22 2.03 -4.51 -1.59
N ALA A 23 2.08 -5.63 -0.86
CA ALA A 23 3.27 -6.46 -0.74
C ALA A 23 3.71 -7.01 -2.10
N PHE A 24 2.76 -7.49 -2.90
CA PHE A 24 3.04 -7.92 -4.28
C PHE A 24 3.63 -6.78 -5.13
N GLY A 25 2.99 -5.60 -5.11
CA GLY A 25 3.49 -4.43 -5.83
C GLY A 25 4.90 -4.00 -5.39
N ALA A 26 5.18 -4.03 -4.08
CA ALA A 26 6.49 -3.70 -3.52
C ALA A 26 7.59 -4.66 -3.99
N ILE A 27 7.30 -5.97 -4.01
CA ILE A 27 8.24 -6.97 -4.52
C ILE A 27 8.53 -6.73 -6.01
N SER A 28 7.51 -6.45 -6.81
CA SER A 28 7.68 -6.12 -8.23
C SER A 28 8.55 -4.88 -8.44
N VAL A 29 8.32 -3.80 -7.69
CA VAL A 29 9.14 -2.58 -7.77
C VAL A 29 10.59 -2.86 -7.36
N ALA A 30 10.82 -3.63 -6.30
CA ALA A 30 12.16 -4.01 -5.87
C ALA A 30 12.93 -4.79 -6.96
N LYS A 31 12.25 -5.71 -7.65
CA LYS A 31 12.84 -6.45 -8.78
C LYS A 31 13.16 -5.51 -9.95
N GLN A 32 12.26 -4.59 -10.29
CA GLN A 32 12.48 -3.61 -11.36
C GLN A 32 13.64 -2.67 -11.05
N ALA A 33 13.73 -2.17 -9.81
CA ALA A 33 14.86 -1.36 -9.36
C ALA A 33 16.18 -2.13 -9.48
N LYS A 34 16.21 -3.41 -9.07
CA LYS A 34 17.39 -4.26 -9.19
C LYS A 34 17.85 -4.42 -10.65
N LEU A 35 16.91 -4.70 -11.56
CA LEU A 35 17.21 -4.82 -12.99
C LEU A 35 17.70 -3.50 -13.57
N ALA A 36 17.00 -2.40 -13.31
CA ALA A 36 17.37 -1.07 -13.79
C ALA A 36 18.77 -0.64 -13.31
N ARG A 37 19.17 -1.02 -12.08
CA ARG A 37 20.54 -0.83 -11.59
C ARG A 37 21.57 -1.63 -12.38
N ASN A 38 21.27 -2.89 -12.68
CA ASN A 38 22.18 -3.74 -13.44
C ASN A 38 22.35 -3.23 -14.88
N ASP A 39 21.24 -2.82 -15.49
CA ASP A 39 21.18 -2.38 -16.88
C ASP A 39 21.57 -0.90 -17.07
N HIS A 40 21.88 -0.18 -15.99
CA HIS A 40 22.22 1.25 -15.97
C HIS A 40 21.09 2.14 -16.54
N ASP A 41 19.85 1.66 -16.49
CA ASP A 41 18.66 2.36 -16.92
C ASP A 41 18.20 3.36 -15.84
N THR A 42 18.68 4.60 -15.97
CA THR A 42 18.42 5.66 -15.00
C THR A 42 16.96 6.09 -14.98
N LEU A 43 16.26 6.07 -16.12
CA LEU A 43 14.85 6.47 -16.19
C LEU A 43 13.97 5.48 -15.42
N ARG A 44 14.24 4.19 -15.60
CA ARG A 44 13.52 3.13 -14.87
C ARG A 44 13.86 3.09 -13.39
N LEU A 45 15.07 3.49 -13.01
CA LEU A 45 15.42 3.68 -11.59
C LEU A 45 14.59 4.79 -10.93
N ILE A 46 14.41 5.91 -11.61
CA ILE A 46 13.58 7.03 -11.13
C ILE A 46 12.12 6.59 -11.01
N ASP A 47 11.59 5.89 -12.02
CA ASP A 47 10.23 5.34 -11.98
C ASP A 47 10.02 4.39 -10.79
N ALA A 48 10.99 3.51 -10.54
CA ALA A 48 10.97 2.61 -9.38
C ALA A 48 11.01 3.38 -8.05
N ALA A 49 11.76 4.48 -7.97
CA ALA A 49 11.80 5.34 -6.78
C ALA A 49 10.45 6.05 -6.53
N VAL A 50 9.83 6.60 -7.57
CA VAL A 50 8.49 7.22 -7.49
C VAL A 50 7.44 6.18 -7.08
N SER A 51 7.48 4.99 -7.68
CA SER A 51 6.60 3.88 -7.34
C SER A 51 6.76 3.44 -5.88
N ALA A 52 8.00 3.36 -5.38
CA ALA A 52 8.27 3.06 -3.98
C ALA A 52 7.70 4.13 -3.04
N ALA A 53 7.82 5.42 -3.38
CA ALA A 53 7.24 6.51 -2.60
C ALA A 53 5.70 6.43 -2.54
N ALA A 54 5.05 6.06 -3.65
CA ALA A 54 3.61 5.84 -3.70
C ALA A 54 3.17 4.68 -2.80
N ILE A 55 3.91 3.58 -2.78
CA ILE A 55 3.67 2.43 -1.88
C ILE A 55 3.76 2.86 -0.42
N VAL A 56 4.84 3.56 -0.04
CA VAL A 56 5.04 4.04 1.35
C VAL A 56 3.89 4.96 1.76
N THR A 57 3.49 5.89 0.89
CA THR A 57 2.37 6.79 1.16
C THR A 57 1.05 6.04 1.33
N GLY A 58 0.78 5.06 0.45
CA GLY A 58 -0.41 4.21 0.57
C GLY A 58 -0.45 3.42 1.87
N LEU A 59 0.69 2.86 2.30
CA LEU A 59 0.81 2.17 3.58
C LEU A 59 0.62 3.11 4.77
N ALA A 60 1.13 4.34 4.72
CA ALA A 60 0.93 5.33 5.77
C ALA A 60 -0.56 5.69 5.92
N ILE A 61 -1.28 5.84 4.80
CA ILE A 61 -2.73 6.08 4.81
C ILE A 61 -3.46 4.86 5.40
N LEU A 62 -3.13 3.64 4.98
CA LEU A 62 -3.72 2.42 5.49
C LEU A 62 -3.50 2.28 7.00
N TYR A 63 -2.28 2.52 7.48
CA TYR A 63 -1.96 2.48 8.90
C TYR A 63 -2.77 3.50 9.71
N ARG A 64 -2.90 4.74 9.21
CA ARG A 64 -3.73 5.77 9.84
C ARG A 64 -5.20 5.33 9.95
N GLU A 65 -5.72 4.67 8.92
CA GLU A 65 -7.09 4.14 8.94
C GLU A 65 -7.25 2.96 9.90
N LEU A 66 -6.29 2.03 9.94
CA LEU A 66 -6.30 0.91 10.88
C LEU A 66 -6.25 1.40 12.33
N LYS A 67 -5.41 2.39 12.63
CA LYS A 67 -5.33 2.99 13.96
C LYS A 67 -6.65 3.65 14.34
N ARG A 68 -7.25 4.42 13.42
CA ARG A 68 -8.56 5.06 13.65
C ARG A 68 -9.67 4.03 13.90
N LEU A 69 -9.69 2.92 13.17
CA LEU A 69 -10.66 1.85 13.42
C LEU A 69 -10.49 1.24 14.81
N GLY A 70 -9.25 1.05 15.27
CA GLY A 70 -8.97 0.59 16.63
C GLY A 70 -9.39 1.59 17.71
N ASP A 71 -9.09 2.89 17.51
CA ASP A 71 -9.43 3.97 18.44
C ASP A 71 -10.95 4.24 18.51
N ASP A 72 -11.67 4.15 17.38
CA ASP A 72 -13.13 4.33 17.33
C ASP A 72 -13.89 3.14 17.97
N ASP A 73 -13.34 1.92 17.93
CA ASP A 73 -13.92 0.73 18.57
C ASP A 73 -13.69 0.70 20.10
N VAL A 74 -12.63 1.31 20.65
CA VAL A 74 -12.39 1.38 22.12
C VAL A 74 -13.19 2.47 22.84
N LEU A 75 -13.76 3.45 22.12
CA LEU A 75 -14.64 4.49 22.70
C LEU A 75 -16.09 4.04 22.91
N LEU A 76 -16.41 2.78 22.60
CA LEU A 76 -17.71 2.14 22.82
C LEU A 76 -17.68 1.03 23.89
N GLY A 77 -16.58 0.92 24.64
CA GLY A 77 -16.45 0.09 25.84
C GLY A 77 -16.79 0.86 27.11
#